data_AF-A0A258KCH5-F1
#
_entry.id   AF-A0A258KCH5-F1
#
_cell.length_a   1.000
_cell.length_b   1.000
_cell.length_c   1.000
_cell.angle_alpha   90.00
_cell.angle_beta   90.00
_cell.angle_gamma   90.00
#
_symmetry.space_group_name_H-M   'P 1'
#
loop_
_entity.id
_entity.type
_entity.pdbx_description
1 polymer ?
#
loop_
_entity_poly.entity_id
_entity_poly.type
_entity_poly.pdbx_seq_one_letter_code
_entity_poly.pdbx_strand_id
1 'polypeptide(L)'
;MGMTPNEAAAALSDIERTTERGHVLRGYRAGGPILMLWGLIWAAGYVAMGFLPQDRWGLMWLVLDLVGIAGTLLLSRGSRAEKQPMNWRMIVAFVALLLFFFATFSLFRASAVEPYLAFPGLVTGLVYIGMGLWKMPRYLWIGAILM
;
A
#
# COMPACT_ATOMS: atom_id res chain seq x y z
N MET A 1 39.20 24.57 -20.87
CA MET A 1 39.35 24.16 -19.46
C MET A 1 38.55 22.88 -19.29
N GLY A 2 39.21 21.76 -19.03
CA GLY A 2 38.57 20.46 -18.83
C GLY A 2 38.24 20.24 -17.36
N MET A 3 37.12 19.57 -17.08
CA MET A 3 36.74 19.18 -15.71
C MET A 3 37.83 18.27 -15.12
N THR A 4 38.14 18.48 -13.85
CA THR A 4 39.01 17.57 -13.10
C THR A 4 38.24 16.29 -12.74
N PRO A 5 38.93 15.15 -12.56
CA PRO A 5 38.28 13.90 -12.12
C PRO A 5 37.46 14.04 -10.83
N ASN A 6 37.90 14.90 -9.91
CA ASN A 6 37.19 15.17 -8.65
C ASN A 6 35.91 15.97 -8.87
N GLU A 7 35.91 16.95 -9.78
CA GLU A 7 34.70 17.69 -10.16
C GLU A 7 33.69 16.78 -10.88
N ALA A 8 34.17 15.87 -11.73
CA ALA A 8 33.33 14.88 -12.39
C ALA A 8 32.69 13.90 -11.38
N ALA A 9 33.44 13.43 -10.38
CA ALA A 9 32.94 12.56 -9.32
C ALA A 9 31.91 13.27 -8.43
N ALA A 10 32.17 14.54 -8.07
CA ALA A 10 31.24 15.36 -7.30
C ALA A 10 29.93 15.60 -8.07
N ALA A 11 30.02 15.92 -9.36
CA ALA A 11 28.86 16.10 -10.22
C ALA A 11 28.04 14.79 -10.37
N LEU A 12 28.70 13.64 -10.50
CA LEU A 12 28.02 12.33 -10.54
C LEU A 12 27.26 12.05 -9.24
N SER A 13 27.90 12.27 -8.08
CA SER A 13 27.29 12.08 -6.76
C SER A 13 26.06 12.98 -6.58
N ASP A 14 26.10 14.23 -7.04
CA ASP A 14 24.96 15.14 -6.95
C ASP A 14 23.80 14.74 -7.89
N ILE A 15 24.11 14.23 -9.08
CA ILE A 15 23.12 13.65 -10.00
C ILE A 15 22.47 12.42 -9.36
N GLU A 16 23.25 11.52 -8.76
CA GLU A 16 22.73 10.32 -8.09
C GLU A 16 21.79 10.68 -6.93
N ARG A 17 22.20 11.60 -6.05
CA ARG A 17 21.37 12.07 -4.92
C ARG A 17 20.06 12.72 -5.40
N THR A 18 20.13 13.51 -6.46
CA THR A 18 18.95 14.17 -7.03
C THR A 18 18.02 13.17 -7.70
N THR A 19 18.59 12.18 -8.39
CA THR A 19 17.87 11.09 -9.04
C THR A 19 17.16 10.21 -8.01
N GLU A 20 17.84 9.85 -6.92
CA GLU A 20 17.27 9.04 -5.84
C GLU A 20 16.09 9.74 -5.15
N ARG A 21 16.23 11.04 -4.83
CA ARG A 21 15.12 11.88 -4.33
C ARG A 21 13.96 11.97 -5.33
N GLY A 22 14.29 12.10 -6.61
CA GLY A 22 13.32 12.12 -7.70
C GLY A 22 12.54 10.81 -7.85
N HIS A 23 13.18 9.66 -7.61
CA HIS A 23 12.52 8.35 -7.61
C HIS A 23 11.56 8.20 -6.42
N VAL A 24 11.97 8.63 -5.23
CA VAL A 24 11.12 8.59 -4.03
C VAL A 24 9.88 9.46 -4.20
N LEU A 25 10.04 10.70 -4.69
CA LEU A 25 8.91 11.61 -4.93
C LEU A 25 7.97 11.11 -6.03
N ARG A 26 8.51 10.51 -7.11
CA ARG A 26 7.69 9.86 -8.14
C ARG A 26 6.89 8.67 -7.57
N GLY A 27 7.51 7.87 -6.70
CA GLY A 27 6.84 6.80 -5.98
C GLY A 27 5.66 7.30 -5.14
N TYR A 28 5.84 8.37 -4.36
CA TYR A 28 4.75 8.98 -3.60
C TYR A 28 3.66 9.58 -4.48
N ARG A 29 4.02 10.19 -5.62
CA ARG A 29 3.03 10.78 -6.53
C ARG A 29 2.15 9.73 -7.21
N ALA A 30 2.71 8.56 -7.51
CA ALA A 30 1.96 7.45 -8.10
C ALA A 30 1.18 6.65 -7.05
N GLY A 31 1.81 6.28 -5.93
CA GLY A 31 1.22 5.43 -4.90
C GLY A 31 0.32 6.17 -3.90
N GLY A 32 0.62 7.43 -3.59
CA GLY A 32 -0.07 8.21 -2.55
C GLY A 32 -1.59 8.30 -2.77
N PRO A 33 -2.08 8.74 -3.94
CA PRO A 33 -3.53 8.81 -4.20
C PRO A 33 -4.22 7.45 -4.12
N ILE A 34 -3.57 6.37 -4.57
CA ILE A 34 -4.11 5.00 -4.51
C ILE A 34 -4.25 4.55 -3.05
N LEU A 35 -3.23 4.79 -2.22
CA LEU A 35 -3.27 4.44 -0.81
C LEU A 35 -4.32 5.26 -0.05
N MET A 36 -4.49 6.55 -0.37
CA MET A 36 -5.54 7.40 0.21
C MET A 36 -6.95 6.89 -0.16
N LEU A 37 -7.16 6.51 -1.42
CA LEU A 37 -8.42 5.91 -1.88
C LEU A 37 -8.76 4.65 -1.07
N TRP A 38 -7.81 3.73 -0.93
CA TRP A 38 -8.02 2.52 -0.15
C TRP A 38 -8.25 2.82 1.34
N GLY A 39 -7.54 3.78 1.93
CA GLY A 39 -7.81 4.23 3.29
C GLY A 39 -9.25 4.72 3.49
N LEU A 40 -9.80 5.49 2.54
CA LEU A 40 -11.19 5.94 2.56
C LEU A 40 -12.19 4.79 2.41
N ILE A 41 -11.90 3.84 1.51
CA ILE A 41 -12.74 2.66 1.31
C ILE A 41 -12.82 1.81 2.58
N TRP A 42 -11.69 1.60 3.25
CA TRP A 42 -11.64 0.86 4.50
C TRP A 42 -12.38 1.57 5.62
N ALA A 43 -12.18 2.88 5.77
CA ALA A 43 -12.91 3.69 6.73
C ALA A 43 -14.43 3.60 6.48
N ALA A 44 -14.86 3.73 5.22
CA ALA A 44 -16.26 3.60 4.84
C ALA A 44 -16.82 2.19 5.13
N GLY A 45 -16.04 1.14 4.83
CA GLY A 45 -16.42 -0.25 5.12
C GLY A 45 -16.65 -0.49 6.60
N TYR A 46 -15.70 -0.09 7.46
CA TYR A 46 -15.86 -0.25 8.92
C TYR A 46 -17.01 0.59 9.48
N VAL A 47 -17.19 1.83 9.01
CA VAL A 47 -18.34 2.66 9.41
C VAL A 47 -19.65 1.97 9.02
N ALA A 48 -19.75 1.46 7.79
CA ALA A 48 -20.95 0.79 7.29
C ALA A 48 -21.27 -0.53 8.02
N MET A 49 -20.26 -1.25 8.51
CA MET A 49 -20.47 -2.44 9.36
C MET A 49 -21.18 -2.11 10.69
N GLY A 50 -21.09 -0.87 11.18
CA GLY A 50 -21.85 -0.41 12.34
C GLY A 50 -23.35 -0.23 12.08
N PHE A 51 -23.77 -0.14 10.82
CA PHE A 51 -25.16 0.11 10.43
C PHE A 51 -25.82 -1.04 9.66
N LEU A 52 -25.02 -1.97 9.11
CA LEU A 52 -25.50 -3.08 8.31
C LEU A 52 -25.49 -4.39 9.10
N PRO A 53 -26.52 -5.25 8.92
CA PRO A 53 -26.51 -6.58 9.50
C PRO A 53 -25.41 -7.45 8.86
N GLN A 54 -24.89 -8.38 9.66
CA GLN A 54 -23.66 -9.14 9.37
C GLN A 54 -23.73 -9.97 8.08
N ASP A 55 -24.92 -10.45 7.72
CA ASP A 55 -25.20 -11.18 6.49
C ASP A 55 -24.90 -10.36 5.22
N ARG A 56 -24.91 -9.02 5.32
CA ARG A 56 -24.66 -8.11 4.19
C ARG A 56 -23.22 -7.62 4.08
N TRP A 57 -22.37 -7.89 5.08
CA TRP A 57 -21.01 -7.38 5.11
C TRP A 57 -20.18 -7.84 3.92
N GLY A 58 -20.30 -9.11 3.52
CA GLY A 58 -19.57 -9.65 2.37
C GLY A 58 -19.93 -8.94 1.06
N LEU A 59 -21.23 -8.72 0.81
CA LEU A 59 -21.68 -8.01 -0.40
C LEU A 59 -21.27 -6.54 -0.38
N MET A 60 -21.34 -5.88 0.78
CA MET A 60 -20.86 -4.51 0.95
C MET A 60 -19.36 -4.38 0.64
N TRP A 61 -18.53 -5.25 1.23
CA TRP A 61 -17.09 -5.25 0.97
C TRP A 61 -16.77 -5.54 -0.49
N LEU A 62 -17.51 -6.46 -1.13
CA LEU A 62 -17.34 -6.74 -2.56
C LEU A 62 -17.60 -5.49 -3.42
N VAL A 63 -18.67 -4.73 -3.13
CA VAL A 63 -18.96 -3.47 -3.84
C VAL A 63 -17.84 -2.44 -3.60
N LEU A 64 -17.39 -2.29 -2.35
CA LEU A 64 -16.31 -1.39 -1.99
C LEU A 64 -14.98 -1.75 -2.68
N ASP A 65 -14.65 -3.03 -2.76
CA ASP A 65 -13.47 -3.53 -3.47
C ASP A 65 -13.54 -3.23 -4.97
N LEU A 66 -14.71 -3.43 -5.60
CA LEU A 66 -14.90 -3.07 -7.01
C LEU A 66 -14.71 -1.57 -7.24
N VAL A 67 -15.20 -0.72 -6.34
CA VAL A 67 -14.96 0.74 -6.38
C VAL A 67 -13.48 1.05 -6.22
N GLY A 68 -12.78 0.38 -5.29
CA GLY A 68 -11.34 0.55 -5.06
C GLY A 68 -10.49 0.15 -6.25
N ILE A 69 -10.81 -0.98 -6.88
CA ILE A 69 -10.17 -1.45 -8.11
C ILE A 69 -10.40 -0.44 -9.23
N ALA A 70 -11.65 -0.03 -9.47
CA ALA A 70 -11.98 0.94 -10.50
C ALA A 70 -11.25 2.28 -10.29
N GLY A 71 -11.27 2.81 -9.06
CA GLY A 71 -10.57 4.04 -8.70
C GLY A 71 -9.05 3.92 -8.85
N THR A 72 -8.47 2.77 -8.49
CA THR A 72 -7.04 2.48 -8.69
C THR A 72 -6.69 2.51 -10.18
N LEU A 73 -7.50 1.89 -11.05
CA LEU A 73 -7.30 1.91 -12.50
C LEU A 73 -7.39 3.33 -13.08
N LEU A 74 -8.34 4.14 -12.60
CA LEU A 74 -8.50 5.54 -13.03
C LEU A 74 -7.33 6.41 -12.59
N LEU A 75 -6.88 6.30 -11.34
CA LEU A 75 -5.73 7.03 -10.81
C LEU A 75 -4.42 6.61 -11.50
N SER A 76 -4.29 5.32 -11.83
CA SER A 76 -3.13 4.79 -12.56
C SER A 76 -3.03 5.31 -13.99
N ARG A 77 -4.16 5.68 -14.63
CA ARG A 77 -4.18 6.24 -16.00
C ARG A 77 -3.59 7.64 -16.10
N GLY A 78 -3.75 8.46 -15.06
CA GLY A 78 -3.19 9.83 -15.00
C GLY A 78 -1.70 9.87 -14.63
N SER A 79 -1.21 8.79 -14.04
CA SER A 79 0.20 8.59 -13.77
C SER A 79 0.91 8.20 -15.07
N ARG A 80 1.54 9.17 -15.74
CA ARG A 80 2.49 8.94 -16.85
C ARG A 80 3.79 8.30 -16.34
N ALA A 81 3.72 7.46 -15.31
CA ALA A 81 4.81 6.65 -14.85
C ALA A 81 5.20 5.73 -16.00
N GLU A 82 6.47 5.81 -16.37
CA GLU A 82 7.16 4.84 -17.22
C GLU A 82 6.65 3.44 -16.84
N LYS A 83 6.24 2.64 -17.83
CA LYS A 83 5.75 1.28 -17.63
C LYS A 83 6.88 0.45 -17.01
N GLN A 84 7.05 0.54 -15.70
CA GLN A 84 7.97 -0.32 -14.99
C GLN A 84 7.41 -1.73 -15.07
N PRO A 85 8.25 -2.72 -15.45
CA PRO A 85 7.82 -4.10 -15.45
C PRO A 85 7.32 -4.44 -14.05
N MET A 86 6.12 -5.04 -13.99
CA MET A 86 5.52 -5.54 -12.75
C MET A 86 6.56 -6.40 -12.05
N ASN A 87 7.04 -5.95 -10.89
CA ASN A 87 8.06 -6.67 -10.15
C ASN A 87 7.42 -7.94 -9.58
N TRP A 88 7.79 -9.12 -10.10
CA TRP A 88 7.22 -10.40 -9.68
C TRP A 88 7.31 -10.62 -8.15
N ARG A 89 8.30 -10.00 -7.48
CA ARG A 89 8.42 -10.01 -6.02
C ARG A 89 7.22 -9.37 -5.33
N MET A 90 6.61 -8.35 -5.93
CA MET A 90 5.37 -7.74 -5.42
C MET A 90 4.18 -8.70 -5.55
N ILE A 91 4.07 -9.42 -6.68
CA ILE A 91 3.01 -10.43 -6.87
C ILE A 91 3.18 -11.53 -5.82
N VAL A 92 4.40 -12.03 -5.61
CA VAL A 92 4.67 -13.06 -4.61
C VAL A 92 4.39 -12.56 -3.19
N ALA A 93 4.76 -11.32 -2.86
CA ALA A 93 4.43 -10.73 -1.57
C ALA A 93 2.92 -10.61 -1.36
N PHE A 94 2.18 -10.19 -2.38
CA PHE A 94 0.71 -10.11 -2.33
C PHE A 94 0.07 -11.49 -2.14
N VAL A 95 0.50 -12.50 -2.92
CA VAL A 95 0.01 -13.88 -2.79
C VAL A 95 0.35 -14.46 -1.42
N ALA A 96 1.56 -14.23 -0.91
CA ALA A 96 1.97 -14.67 0.43
C ALA A 96 1.09 -14.03 1.51
N LEU A 97 0.72 -12.76 1.37
CA LEU A 97 -0.18 -12.06 2.28
C LEU A 97 -1.57 -12.71 2.27
N LEU A 98 -2.13 -12.99 1.09
CA LEU A 98 -3.43 -13.66 0.96
C LEU A 98 -3.42 -15.07 1.56
N LEU A 99 -2.36 -15.83 1.32
CA LEU A 99 -2.17 -17.16 1.92
C LEU A 99 -2.06 -17.08 3.44
N PHE A 100 -1.36 -16.08 3.97
CA PHE A 100 -1.28 -15.83 5.41
C PHE A 100 -2.66 -15.51 5.99
N PHE A 101 -3.44 -14.63 5.34
CA PHE A 101 -4.82 -14.34 5.74
C PHE A 101 -5.67 -15.60 5.79
N PHE A 102 -5.67 -16.37 4.70
CA PHE A 102 -6.44 -17.61 4.60
C PHE A 102 -6.01 -18.63 5.65
N ALA A 103 -4.70 -18.82 5.83
CA ALA A 103 -4.15 -19.73 6.83
C ALA A 103 -4.58 -19.33 8.24
N THR A 104 -4.48 -18.04 8.60
CA THR A 104 -4.89 -17.57 9.93
C THR A 104 -6.39 -17.78 10.15
N PHE A 105 -7.26 -17.41 9.21
CA PHE A 105 -8.70 -17.63 9.38
C PHE A 105 -9.07 -19.12 9.43
N SER A 106 -8.35 -19.96 8.67
CA SER A 106 -8.55 -21.42 8.69
C SER A 106 -8.10 -22.08 10.00
N LEU A 107 -6.99 -21.60 10.59
CA LEU A 107 -6.38 -22.17 11.79
C LEU A 107 -7.10 -21.70 13.06
N PHE A 108 -7.45 -20.41 13.13
CA PHE A 108 -8.01 -19.82 14.35
C PHE A 108 -9.53 -19.94 14.45
N ARG A 109 -10.23 -20.46 13.40
CA ARG A 109 -11.69 -20.66 13.35
C ARG A 109 -12.42 -19.68 14.28
N ALA A 110 -12.36 -18.39 13.97
CA ALA A 110 -12.85 -17.38 14.89
C ALA A 110 -14.35 -17.62 15.16
N SER A 111 -14.65 -18.14 16.34
CA SER A 111 -16.02 -18.39 16.83
C SER A 111 -16.74 -17.10 17.20
N ALA A 112 -16.03 -15.98 17.13
CA ALA A 112 -16.46 -14.65 17.46
C ALA A 112 -16.14 -13.70 16.29
N VAL A 113 -16.85 -12.60 16.17
CA VAL A 113 -16.79 -11.69 15.02
C VAL A 113 -15.64 -10.69 15.14
N GLU A 114 -15.20 -10.42 16.36
CA GLU A 114 -14.18 -9.43 16.70
C GLU A 114 -12.82 -9.69 16.03
N PRO A 115 -12.30 -10.93 15.96
CA PRO A 115 -11.05 -11.21 15.24
C PRO A 115 -11.15 -10.96 13.74
N TYR A 116 -12.32 -11.15 13.13
CA TYR A 116 -12.54 -10.84 11.70
C TYR A 116 -12.49 -9.34 11.42
N LEU A 117 -12.83 -8.51 12.40
CA LEU A 117 -12.76 -7.05 12.27
C LEU A 117 -11.34 -6.51 12.46
N ALA A 118 -10.62 -7.00 13.47
CA ALA A 118 -9.31 -6.47 13.86
C ALA A 118 -8.15 -7.00 12.99
N PHE A 119 -8.20 -8.27 12.59
CA PHE A 119 -7.07 -8.93 11.94
C PHE A 119 -6.63 -8.27 10.61
N PRO A 120 -7.55 -7.87 9.71
CA PRO A 120 -7.15 -7.20 8.47
C PRO A 120 -6.50 -5.82 8.69
N GLY A 121 -6.95 -5.07 9.69
CA GLY A 121 -6.31 -3.81 10.11
C GLY A 121 -4.89 -4.03 10.63
N LEU A 122 -4.69 -5.01 11.51
CA LEU A 122 -3.37 -5.35 12.07
C LEU A 122 -2.36 -5.77 11.00
N VAL A 123 -2.78 -6.63 10.06
CA VAL A 123 -1.91 -7.07 8.96
C VAL A 123 -1.57 -5.90 8.04
N THR A 124 -2.54 -5.03 7.74
CA THR A 124 -2.29 -3.84 6.92
C THR A 124 -1.33 -2.88 7.62
N GLY A 125 -1.53 -2.60 8.91
CA GLY A 125 -0.61 -1.80 9.72
C GLY A 125 0.82 -2.36 9.70
N LEU A 126 0.97 -3.68 9.80
CA LEU A 126 2.27 -4.35 9.75
C LEU A 126 2.96 -4.18 8.39
N VAL A 127 2.21 -4.31 7.28
CA VAL A 127 2.72 -4.07 5.92
C VAL A 127 3.20 -2.63 5.77
N TYR A 128 2.44 -1.65 6.25
CA TYR A 128 2.82 -0.24 6.20
C TYR A 128 4.07 0.06 7.03
N ILE A 129 4.19 -0.52 8.23
CA ILE A 129 5.40 -0.41 9.07
C ILE A 129 6.60 -1.04 8.35
N GLY A 130 6.46 -2.23 7.79
CA GLY A 130 7.52 -2.92 7.05
C GLY A 130 8.02 -2.11 5.84
N MET A 131 7.09 -1.56 5.04
CA MET A 131 7.44 -0.65 3.94
C MET A 131 8.11 0.63 4.42
N GLY A 132 7.66 1.16 5.54
CA GLY A 132 8.20 2.38 6.13
C GLY A 132 9.63 2.23 6.68
N LEU A 133 9.97 1.06 7.24
CA LEU A 133 11.33 0.74 7.70
C LEU A 133 12.35 0.59 6.56
N TRP A 134 11.92 0.23 5.35
CA TRP A 134 12.86 -0.09 4.28
C TRP A 134 13.35 1.15 3.50
N LYS A 135 12.45 1.96 2.94
CA LYS A 135 12.83 3.11 2.07
C LYS A 135 11.89 4.33 2.12
N MET A 136 10.80 4.30 2.89
CA MET A 136 9.76 5.35 2.83
C MET A 136 9.18 5.69 4.22
N PRO A 137 9.91 6.44 5.07
CA PRO A 137 9.58 6.64 6.48
C PRO A 137 8.23 7.34 6.73
N ARG A 138 7.60 7.94 5.71
CA ARG A 138 6.24 8.48 5.84
C ARG A 138 5.17 7.39 6.01
N TYR A 139 5.41 6.17 5.53
CA TYR A 139 4.49 5.04 5.74
C TYR A 139 4.55 4.44 7.14
N LEU A 140 5.63 4.68 7.90
CA LEU A 140 5.71 4.29 9.32
C LEU A 140 4.59 4.95 10.13
N TRP A 141 4.39 6.26 9.96
CA TRP A 141 3.37 7.01 10.68
C TRP A 141 1.95 6.55 10.34
N ILE A 142 1.71 6.22 9.07
CA ILE A 142 0.40 5.71 8.64
C ILE A 142 0.15 4.31 9.23
N GLY A 143 1.16 3.44 9.22
CA GLY A 143 1.06 2.10 9.84
C GLY A 143 0.83 2.15 11.35
N ALA A 144 1.50 3.09 12.05
CA ALA A 144 1.33 3.27 13.49
C ALA A 144 -0.03 3.86 13.91
N ILE A 145 -0.70 4.61 13.02
CA ILE A 145 -2.06 5.13 13.26
C ILE A 145 -3.13 4.08 12.96
N LEU A 146 -2.84 3.14 12.05
CA LEU A 146 -3.74 2.05 11.67
C LEU A 146 -3.78 0.88 12.66
N MET A 147 -2.75 0.75 13.52
CA MET A 147 -2.67 -0.22 14.60
C MET A 147 -3.26 0.33 15.90
#